data_AF-A0A9X3M1F5-F1
#
_entry.id   AF-A0A9X3M1F5-F1
#
_cell.length_a   1.000
_cell.length_b   1.000
_cell.length_c   1.000
_cell.angle_alpha   90.00
_cell.angle_beta   90.00
_cell.angle_gamma   90.00
#
_symmetry.space_group_name_H-M   'P 1'
#
loop_
_entity.id
_entity.type
_entity.pdbx_description
1 polymer ?
#
loop_
_entity_poly.entity_id
_entity_poly.type
_entity_poly.pdbx_seq_one_letter_code
_entity_poly.pdbx_strand_id
1 'polypeptide(L)'
;MNNQDRAAKAIKFAAARGYTPEQIATLLNELNLLAPDLPEPSPGTDGALIWHNGEVWLEDNDTDVYTDLHSPFDWMTTDQARNLAHALLAAANYTEEA
;
A
#
# COMPACT_ATOMS: atom_id res chain seq x y z
N MET A 1 -6.77 10.95 -16.49
CA MET A 1 -6.64 9.48 -16.53
C MET A 1 -5.69 9.08 -15.43
N ASN A 2 -6.17 8.38 -14.40
CA ASN A 2 -5.35 8.02 -13.24
C ASN A 2 -4.51 6.75 -13.53
N ASN A 3 -3.66 6.32 -12.59
CA ASN A 3 -2.85 5.12 -12.78
C ASN A 3 -3.71 3.85 -12.90
N GLN A 4 -4.87 3.79 -12.24
CA GLN A 4 -5.81 2.66 -12.38
C GLN A 4 -6.38 2.55 -13.80
N ASP A 5 -6.79 3.67 -14.41
CA ASP A 5 -7.27 3.72 -15.80
C ASP A 5 -6.17 3.29 -16.78
N ARG A 6 -4.91 3.70 -16.52
CA ARG A 6 -3.74 3.33 -17.33
C ARG A 6 -3.42 1.84 -17.18
N ALA A 7 -3.47 1.31 -15.96
CA ALA A 7 -3.27 -0.11 -15.67
C ALA A 7 -4.36 -0.95 -16.35
N ALA A 8 -5.63 -0.57 -16.22
CA ALA A 8 -6.74 -1.23 -16.89
C ALA A 8 -6.58 -1.26 -18.42
N LYS A 9 -6.12 -0.16 -19.02
CA LYS A 9 -5.80 -0.12 -20.47
C LYS A 9 -4.63 -1.02 -20.84
N ALA A 10 -3.56 -1.04 -20.06
CA ALA A 10 -2.40 -1.90 -20.28
C ALA A 10 -2.76 -3.39 -20.17
N ILE A 11 -3.52 -3.77 -19.14
CA ILE A 11 -4.03 -5.13 -18.95
C ILE A 11 -4.90 -5.55 -20.13
N LYS A 12 -5.88 -4.71 -20.53
CA LYS A 12 -6.73 -4.99 -21.69
C LYS A 12 -5.94 -5.16 -22.98
N PHE A 13 -4.94 -4.30 -23.21
CA PHE A 13 -4.07 -4.36 -24.38
C PHE A 13 -3.24 -5.64 -24.44
N ALA A 14 -2.68 -6.06 -23.29
CA ALA A 14 -1.80 -7.22 -23.16
C ALA A 14 -2.58 -8.53 -23.20
N ALA A 15 -3.72 -8.61 -22.50
CA ALA A 15 -4.62 -9.76 -22.54
C ALA A 15 -5.12 -10.04 -23.97
N ALA A 16 -5.45 -9.00 -24.74
CA ALA A 16 -5.85 -9.14 -26.15
C ALA A 16 -4.72 -9.68 -27.05
N ARG A 17 -3.47 -9.62 -26.61
CA ARG A 17 -2.28 -10.16 -27.31
C ARG A 17 -1.85 -11.53 -26.77
N GLY A 18 -2.59 -12.10 -25.82
CA GLY A 18 -2.27 -13.41 -25.24
C GLY A 18 -1.10 -13.38 -24.27
N TYR A 19 -0.79 -12.23 -23.66
CA TYR A 19 0.27 -12.15 -22.65
C TYR A 19 -0.10 -13.01 -21.44
N THR A 20 0.88 -13.72 -20.88
CA THR A 20 0.71 -14.44 -19.61
C THR A 20 0.56 -13.45 -18.44
N PRO A 21 0.01 -13.88 -17.29
CA PRO A 21 -0.06 -13.03 -16.11
C PRO A 21 1.29 -12.39 -15.71
N GLU A 22 2.38 -13.15 -15.80
CA GLU A 22 3.74 -12.67 -15.51
C GLU A 22 4.19 -11.57 -16.49
N GLN A 23 3.89 -11.72 -17.77
CA GLN A 23 4.18 -10.70 -18.79
C GLN A 23 3.34 -9.43 -18.59
N ILE A 24 2.08 -9.59 -18.15
CA ILE A 24 1.23 -8.44 -17.80
C ILE A 24 1.79 -7.72 -16.57
N ALA A 25 2.21 -8.44 -15.53
CA ALA A 25 2.83 -7.86 -14.34
C ALA A 25 4.13 -7.11 -14.70
N THR A 26 4.97 -7.69 -15.55
CA THR A 26 6.20 -7.05 -16.05
C THR A 26 5.88 -5.77 -16.82
N LEU A 27 4.88 -5.79 -17.72
CA LEU A 27 4.44 -4.61 -18.45
C LEU A 27 3.93 -3.50 -17.52
N LEU A 28 3.14 -3.86 -16.50
CA LEU A 28 2.66 -2.89 -15.52
C LEU A 28 3.82 -2.28 -14.73
N ASN A 29 4.83 -3.08 -14.39
CA ASN A 29 6.03 -2.60 -13.72
C ASN A 29 6.81 -1.60 -14.58
N GLU A 30 7.11 -1.96 -15.84
CA GLU A 30 7.82 -1.09 -16.80
C GLU A 30 7.11 0.25 -17.04
N LEU A 31 5.77 0.25 -16.96
CA LEU A 31 4.95 1.46 -17.11
C LEU A 31 4.80 2.27 -15.81
N ASN A 32 5.41 1.83 -14.70
CA ASN A 32 5.24 2.37 -13.36
C ASN A 32 3.75 2.43 -12.96
N LEU A 33 3.02 1.36 -13.25
CA LEU A 33 1.58 1.20 -12.99
C LEU A 33 1.26 0.21 -11.88
N LEU A 34 2.25 -0.54 -11.40
CA LEU A 34 2.12 -1.27 -10.14
C LEU A 34 2.11 -0.28 -8.97
N ALA A 35 1.37 -0.64 -7.92
CA ALA A 35 1.52 0.06 -6.67
C ALA A 35 2.99 -0.09 -6.20
N PRO A 36 3.59 0.95 -5.60
CA PRO A 36 4.87 0.76 -4.93
C PRO A 36 4.72 -0.34 -3.87
N ASP A 37 5.79 -1.08 -3.63
CA ASP A 37 5.84 -2.00 -2.51
C ASP A 37 5.48 -1.25 -1.23
N LEU A 38 4.71 -1.92 -0.39
CA LEU A 38 4.39 -1.39 0.91
C LEU A 38 5.70 -1.24 1.71
N PRO A 39 5.91 -0.14 2.44
CA PRO A 39 7.07 -0.03 3.30
C PRO A 39 7.10 -1.19 4.30
N GLU A 40 8.29 -1.70 4.62
CA GLU A 40 8.44 -2.68 5.69
C GLU A 40 8.19 -1.99 7.05
N PRO A 41 7.45 -2.62 7.98
CA PRO A 41 7.32 -2.10 9.33
C PRO A 41 8.62 -2.24 10.12
N SER A 42 8.79 -1.40 11.14
CA SER A 42 9.86 -1.49 12.14
C SER A 42 9.29 -1.86 13.51
N PRO A 43 10.04 -2.57 14.37
CA PRO A 43 9.58 -2.89 15.72
C PRO A 43 9.52 -1.65 16.62
N GLY A 44 8.41 -1.51 17.35
CA GLY A 44 8.15 -0.52 18.38
C GLY A 44 8.80 -0.86 19.72
N THR A 45 8.69 0.07 20.68
CA THR A 45 9.26 -0.10 22.03
C THR A 45 8.59 -1.19 22.86
N ASP A 46 7.35 -1.53 22.53
CA ASP A 46 6.52 -2.55 23.15
C ASP A 46 6.50 -3.89 22.40
N GLY A 47 7.06 -3.93 21.18
CA GLY A 47 7.05 -5.13 20.32
C GLY A 47 6.19 -4.98 19.07
N ALA A 48 5.30 -3.99 19.02
CA ALA A 48 4.38 -3.77 17.91
C ALA A 48 5.11 -3.47 16.59
N LEU A 49 4.53 -3.87 15.46
CA LEU A 49 5.01 -3.50 14.13
C LEU A 49 4.47 -2.12 13.76
N ILE A 50 5.37 -1.19 13.43
CA ILE A 50 5.05 0.23 13.18
C ILE A 50 5.49 0.63 11.78
N TRP A 51 4.60 1.29 11.04
CA TRP A 51 4.93 1.99 9.80
C TRP A 51 5.17 3.48 10.09
N HIS A 52 6.37 3.97 9.79
CA HIS A 52 6.76 5.37 10.00
C HIS A 52 6.12 6.34 8.99
N ASN A 53 4.82 6.54 9.10
CA ASN A 53 4.12 7.65 8.47
C ASN A 53 3.14 8.31 9.46
N GLY A 54 3.62 8.54 10.67
CA GLY A 54 2.85 9.06 11.79
C GLY A 54 2.69 7.98 12.84
N GLU A 55 1.76 7.06 12.65
CA GLU A 55 1.10 6.44 13.81
C GLU A 55 0.28 5.19 13.41
N VAL A 56 0.67 4.42 12.39
CA VAL A 56 -0.02 3.15 12.09
C VAL A 56 0.71 1.99 12.75
N TRP A 57 0.03 1.25 13.63
CA TRP A 57 0.57 0.06 14.30
C TRP A 57 -0.47 -1.07 14.43
N LEU A 58 0.03 -2.28 14.64
CA LEU A 58 -0.75 -3.45 15.02
C LEU A 58 -0.61 -3.69 16.52
N GLU A 59 -1.71 -3.96 17.22
CA GLU A 59 -1.65 -4.32 18.64
C GLU A 59 -1.20 -5.78 18.82
N ASP A 60 -0.26 -6.00 19.73
CA ASP A 60 0.23 -7.35 20.01
C ASP A 60 -0.91 -8.22 20.58
N ASN A 61 -1.32 -9.23 19.80
CA ASN A 61 -2.35 -10.24 20.07
C ASN A 61 -3.82 -9.90 19.71
N ASP A 62 -4.09 -8.82 18.96
CA ASP A 62 -5.42 -8.57 18.39
C ASP A 62 -5.35 -8.28 16.88
N THR A 63 -6.39 -8.67 16.13
CA THR A 63 -6.48 -8.49 14.66
C THR A 63 -6.99 -7.08 14.32
N ASP A 64 -6.42 -6.06 14.97
CA ASP A 64 -6.88 -4.68 14.86
C ASP A 64 -5.74 -3.75 14.40
N VAL A 65 -6.08 -2.82 13.50
CA VAL A 65 -5.18 -1.78 12.97
C VAL A 65 -5.51 -0.46 13.65
N TYR A 66 -4.52 0.14 14.30
CA TYR A 66 -4.67 1.44 14.95
C TYR A 66 -3.98 2.55 14.18
N THR A 67 -4.61 3.73 14.20
CA THR A 67 -3.97 4.99 13.81
C THR A 67 -4.23 6.03 14.88
N ASP A 68 -3.18 6.54 15.51
CA ASP A 68 -3.23 7.90 16.05
C ASP A 68 -2.93 8.84 14.86
N LEU A 69 -3.38 10.07 14.85
CA LEU A 69 -3.05 11.01 13.78
C LEU A 69 -2.88 12.36 14.46
N HIS A 70 -1.75 12.53 15.13
CA HIS A 70 -1.37 13.79 15.77
C HIS A 70 -0.83 14.76 14.71
N SER A 71 -1.60 14.98 13.65
CA SER A 71 -1.36 16.11 12.77
C SER A 71 -1.93 17.36 13.48
N PRO A 72 -1.13 18.39 13.79
CA PRO A 72 -1.64 19.66 14.32
C PRO A 72 -2.53 20.42 13.31
N PHE A 73 -2.80 19.85 12.14
CA PHE A 73 -3.69 20.38 11.13
C PHE A 73 -4.51 19.26 10.45
N ASP A 74 -5.80 19.53 10.19
CA ASP A 74 -6.75 18.64 9.49
C ASP A 74 -6.42 18.39 8.00
N TRP A 75 -5.20 18.69 7.54
CA TRP A 75 -4.81 18.55 6.15
C TRP A 75 -3.45 17.87 6.01
N MET A 76 -3.37 16.96 5.05
CA MET A 76 -2.15 16.29 4.62
C MET A 76 -1.84 16.69 3.19
N THR A 77 -0.56 16.67 2.81
CA THR A 77 -0.19 16.65 1.40
C THR A 77 -0.68 15.36 0.73
N THR A 78 -0.81 15.36 -0.59
CA THR A 78 -1.23 14.17 -1.34
C THR A 78 -0.30 12.98 -1.12
N ASP A 79 1.00 13.21 -0.95
CA ASP A 79 1.97 12.13 -0.72
C ASP A 79 1.88 11.59 0.71
N GLN A 80 1.67 12.45 1.71
CA GLN A 80 1.39 12.00 3.08
C GLN A 80 0.11 11.17 3.17
N ALA A 81 -0.96 11.58 2.49
CA ALA A 81 -2.22 10.84 2.44
C ALA A 81 -2.06 9.49 1.72
N ARG A 82 -1.31 9.43 0.61
CA ARG A 82 -0.99 8.17 -0.07
C ARG A 82 -0.17 7.24 0.82
N ASN A 83 0.85 7.77 1.48
CA ASN A 83 1.69 6.98 2.36
C ASN A 83 0.90 6.41 3.54
N LEU A 84 -0.04 7.19 4.11
CA LEU A 84 -0.91 6.72 5.18
C LEU A 84 -1.87 5.63 4.67
N ALA A 85 -2.49 5.84 3.51
CA ALA A 85 -3.35 4.83 2.88
C ALA A 85 -2.59 3.53 2.59
N HIS A 86 -1.34 3.63 2.13
CA HIS A 86 -0.48 2.47 1.92
C HIS A 86 -0.12 1.79 3.25
N ALA A 87 0.24 2.54 4.30
CA ALA A 87 0.53 1.97 5.61
C ALA A 87 -0.69 1.25 6.21
N LEU A 88 -1.89 1.83 6.11
CA LEU A 88 -3.14 1.19 6.54
C LEU A 88 -3.44 -0.09 5.75
N LEU A 89 -3.26 -0.05 4.42
CA LEU A 89 -3.44 -1.24 3.58
C LEU A 89 -2.44 -2.34 3.94
N ALA A 90 -1.18 -1.97 4.21
CA ALA A 90 -0.14 -2.91 4.63
C ALA A 90 -0.49 -3.58 5.96
N ALA A 91 -0.88 -2.79 6.94
CA ALA A 91 -1.28 -3.28 8.25
C ALA A 91 -2.47 -4.25 8.15
N ALA A 92 -3.51 -3.89 7.37
CA ALA A 92 -4.68 -4.74 7.17
C ALA A 92 -4.34 -6.08 6.49
N ASN A 93 -3.53 -6.06 5.44
CA ASN A 93 -3.13 -7.31 4.78
C ASN A 93 -2.27 -8.19 5.70
N TYR A 94 -1.38 -7.59 6.50
CA TYR A 94 -0.58 -8.36 7.47
C TYR A 94 -1.47 -9.06 8.52
N THR A 95 -2.55 -8.42 8.97
CA THR A 95 -3.51 -9.05 9.89
C THR A 95 -4.30 -10.20 9.27
N GLU A 96 -4.47 -10.25 7.95
CA GLU A 96 -5.13 -11.38 7.27
C GLU A 96 -4.20 -12.60 7.10
N GLU A 97 -2.88 -12.40 7.12
CA GLU A 97 -1.88 -13.44 6.89
C GLU A 97 -1.39 -14.13 8.19
N ALA A 98 -1.61 -13.53 9.35
CA ALA A 98 -1.17 -13.99 10.67
C ALA A 98 -2.18 -14.94 11.35
#